data_AF-A0A7G9S8U4-F1
#
_entry.id   AF-A0A7G9S8U4-F1
#
_cell.length_a   1.000
_cell.length_b   1.000
_cell.length_c   1.000
_cell.angle_alpha   90.00
_cell.angle_beta   90.00
_cell.angle_gamma   90.00
#
_symmetry.space_group_name_H-M   'P 1'
#
loop_
_entity.id
_entity.type
_entity.pdbx_description
1 polymer ?
#
loop_
_entity_poly.entity_id
_entity_poly.type
_entity_poly.pdbx_seq_one_letter_code
_entity_poly.pdbx_strand_id
1 'polypeptide(L)'
;MAATPADPRRTEVIDAVARALGDLDPSARAAVRYADIGGDERDEALVYVADLGHCGSGGCALVILTPSGRGWRSVGQTSVTQLPVHRLRTSREGWNDLAVGVGGGGREAGTALLRFTGGQYPSNPTVQPILNRLPEGARELIPDSPDALTPAR
;
A
#
# COMPACT_ATOMS: atom_id res chain seq x y z
N MET A 1 11.19 11.53 22.48
CA MET A 1 9.96 10.92 21.92
C MET A 1 10.23 9.42 21.85
N ALA A 2 9.50 8.60 22.59
CA ALA A 2 9.72 7.15 22.54
C ALA A 2 9.26 6.65 21.17
N ALA A 3 10.12 5.91 20.45
CA ALA A 3 9.72 5.24 19.23
C ALA A 3 8.56 4.29 19.56
N THR A 4 7.45 4.38 18.82
CA THR A 4 6.37 3.40 18.93
C THR A 4 6.97 2.01 18.70
N PRO A 5 6.75 1.05 19.61
CA PRO A 5 7.25 -0.30 19.40
C PRO A 5 6.72 -0.84 18.07
N ALA A 6 7.60 -1.48 17.31
CA ALA A 6 7.23 -2.10 16.05
C ALA A 6 6.12 -3.14 16.28
N ASP A 7 5.10 -3.14 15.41
CA ASP A 7 4.03 -4.14 15.47
C ASP A 7 4.64 -5.55 15.35
N PRO A 8 4.29 -6.49 16.25
CA PRO A 8 4.86 -7.85 16.24
C PRO A 8 4.60 -8.61 14.94
N ARG A 9 3.57 -8.23 14.17
CA ARG A 9 3.22 -8.84 12.88
C ARG A 9 4.15 -8.40 11.74
N ARG A 10 5.04 -7.42 11.96
CA ARG A 10 5.85 -6.80 10.89
C ARG A 10 6.68 -7.83 10.14
N THR A 11 7.38 -8.72 10.83
CA THR A 11 8.26 -9.71 10.20
C THR A 11 7.49 -10.62 9.24
N GLU A 12 6.35 -11.16 9.69
CA GLU A 12 5.51 -12.03 8.87
C GLU A 12 4.93 -11.32 7.64
N VAL A 13 4.59 -10.03 7.81
CA VAL A 13 4.11 -9.16 6.73
C VAL A 13 5.20 -8.92 5.70
N ILE A 14 6.43 -8.59 6.12
CA ILE A 14 7.53 -8.39 5.17
C ILE A 14 7.88 -9.70 4.45
N ASP A 15 7.87 -10.83 5.14
CA ASP A 15 8.05 -12.14 4.49
C ASP A 15 6.96 -12.43 3.44
N ALA A 16 5.72 -12.05 3.73
CA ALA A 16 4.62 -12.17 2.77
C ALA A 16 4.79 -11.23 1.56
N VAL A 17 5.33 -10.03 1.77
CA VAL A 17 5.71 -9.12 0.68
C VAL A 17 6.81 -9.71 -0.18
N ALA A 18 7.86 -10.29 0.42
CA ALA A 18 8.93 -10.94 -0.33
C ALA A 18 8.40 -12.14 -1.16
N ARG A 19 7.44 -12.91 -0.63
CA ARG A 19 6.75 -13.95 -1.43
C ARG A 19 5.91 -13.38 -2.57
N ALA A 20 5.36 -12.18 -2.41
CA ALA A 20 4.48 -11.54 -3.38
C ALA A 20 5.25 -10.87 -4.52
N LEU A 21 6.36 -10.20 -4.22
CA LEU A 21 7.16 -9.42 -5.17
C LEU A 21 8.42 -10.15 -5.65
N GLY A 22 8.87 -11.18 -4.92
CA GLY A 22 10.21 -11.76 -5.05
C GLY A 22 11.15 -11.26 -3.95
N ASP A 23 12.37 -11.79 -3.93
CA ASP A 23 13.36 -11.43 -2.92
C ASP A 23 13.63 -9.92 -2.93
N LEU A 24 13.40 -9.28 -1.78
CA LEU A 24 13.71 -7.87 -1.56
C LEU A 24 15.23 -7.68 -1.39
N ASP A 25 15.77 -6.61 -1.97
CA ASP A 25 17.17 -6.23 -1.79
C ASP A 25 17.51 -6.02 -0.29
N PRO A 26 18.73 -6.32 0.16
CA PRO A 26 19.14 -6.06 1.55
C PRO A 26 18.97 -4.60 2.00
N SER A 27 18.99 -3.65 1.06
CA SER A 27 18.78 -2.22 1.31
C SER A 27 17.30 -1.78 1.22
N ALA A 28 16.39 -2.70 0.88
CA ALA A 28 14.98 -2.39 0.77
C ALA A 28 14.43 -1.79 2.07
N ARG A 29 13.67 -0.71 1.93
CA ARG A 29 12.93 -0.09 3.03
C ARG A 29 11.44 -0.26 2.80
N ALA A 30 10.67 -0.35 3.88
CA ALA A 30 9.23 -0.50 3.80
C ALA A 30 8.53 0.38 4.83
N ALA A 31 7.46 1.05 4.37
CA ALA A 31 6.45 1.60 5.25
C ALA A 31 5.33 0.58 5.36
N VAL A 32 5.00 0.17 6.59
CA VAL A 32 3.93 -0.80 6.87
C VAL A 32 2.86 -0.09 7.65
N ARG A 33 1.62 -0.19 7.18
CA ARG A 33 0.47 0.23 7.96
C ARG A 33 -0.59 -0.85 8.08
N TYR A 34 -1.08 -1.02 9.29
CA TYR A 34 -2.22 -1.85 9.62
C TYR A 34 -3.49 -1.01 9.69
N ALA A 35 -4.53 -1.47 9.01
CA ALA A 35 -5.86 -0.90 9.10
C ALA A 35 -6.90 -1.91 8.61
N ASP A 36 -8.01 -2.02 9.32
CA ASP A 36 -9.22 -2.65 8.83
C ASP A 36 -9.74 -1.88 7.61
N ILE A 37 -9.53 -2.46 6.43
CA ILE A 37 -10.06 -2.00 5.15
C ILE A 37 -11.02 -3.02 4.54
N GLY A 38 -11.02 -4.27 5.02
CA GLY A 38 -11.97 -5.32 4.63
C GLY A 38 -13.29 -5.30 5.40
N GLY A 39 -13.36 -4.56 6.51
CA GLY A 39 -14.56 -4.40 7.36
C GLY A 39 -14.87 -5.62 8.24
N ASP A 40 -13.90 -6.51 8.46
CA ASP A 40 -14.07 -7.77 9.19
C ASP A 40 -13.42 -7.75 10.60
N GLU A 41 -13.09 -6.56 11.09
CA GLU A 41 -12.40 -6.31 12.36
C GLU A 41 -10.99 -6.92 12.44
N ARG A 42 -10.41 -7.35 11.32
CA ARG A 42 -9.02 -7.78 11.23
C ARG A 42 -8.25 -6.80 10.35
N ASP A 43 -7.18 -6.24 10.88
CA ASP A 43 -6.39 -5.29 10.09
C ASP A 43 -5.69 -6.00 8.91
N GLU A 44 -5.91 -5.46 7.72
CA GLU A 44 -5.00 -5.64 6.60
C GLU A 44 -3.67 -4.91 6.81
N ALA A 45 -2.64 -5.37 6.11
CA ALA A 45 -1.37 -4.66 5.99
C ALA A 45 -1.23 -4.02 4.62
N LEU A 46 -1.04 -2.70 4.59
CA LEU A 46 -0.61 -1.95 3.42
C LEU A 46 0.89 -1.73 3.53
N VAL A 47 1.64 -2.20 2.55
CA VAL A 47 3.11 -2.16 2.56
C VAL A 47 3.63 -1.46 1.32
N TYR A 48 4.17 -0.26 1.52
CA TYR A 48 4.88 0.46 0.47
C TYR A 48 6.35 0.08 0.52
N VAL A 49 6.88 -0.47 -0.57
CA VAL A 49 8.21 -1.08 -0.63
C VAL A 49 9.13 -0.20 -1.46
N ALA A 50 10.06 0.48 -0.79
CA ALA A 50 11.15 1.23 -1.41
C ALA A 50 12.34 0.28 -1.69
N ASP A 51 12.34 -0.35 -2.85
CA ASP A 51 13.34 -1.33 -3.30
C ASP A 51 13.79 -1.03 -4.73
N LEU A 52 15.07 -1.25 -5.06
CA LEU A 52 15.63 -0.92 -6.37
C LEU A 52 14.95 -1.65 -7.53
N GLY A 53 14.48 -2.89 -7.32
CA GLY A 53 13.76 -3.67 -8.34
C GLY A 53 12.30 -3.27 -8.49
N HIS A 54 11.75 -2.54 -7.51
CA HIS A 54 10.31 -2.25 -7.41
C HIS A 54 10.00 -0.75 -7.36
N CYS A 55 11.01 0.10 -7.54
CA CYS A 55 10.89 1.55 -7.60
C CYS A 55 11.43 2.08 -8.93
N GLY A 56 10.73 3.07 -9.47
CA GLY A 56 11.22 3.89 -10.57
C GLY A 56 10.74 5.33 -10.43
N SER A 57 10.88 6.12 -11.50
CA SER A 57 10.38 7.50 -11.52
C SER A 57 8.86 7.58 -11.30
N GLY A 58 8.13 6.49 -11.59
CA GLY A 58 6.70 6.36 -11.36
C GLY A 58 6.29 6.17 -9.90
N GLY A 59 7.25 5.98 -8.99
CA GLY A 59 7.01 5.53 -7.62
C GLY A 59 7.35 4.06 -7.45
N CYS A 60 6.91 3.47 -6.33
CA CYS A 60 7.27 2.12 -5.93
C CYS A 60 6.07 1.16 -5.82
N ALA A 61 6.33 -0.09 -5.46
CA ALA A 61 5.28 -1.07 -5.24
C ALA A 61 4.53 -0.80 -3.92
N LEU A 62 3.20 -0.91 -3.97
CA LEU A 62 2.31 -1.01 -2.82
C LEU A 62 1.67 -2.42 -2.81
N VAL A 63 1.96 -3.21 -1.78
CA VAL A 63 1.36 -4.53 -1.57
C VAL A 63 0.28 -4.41 -0.50
N ILE A 64 -0.90 -4.94 -0.79
CA ILE A 64 -2.00 -5.02 0.17
C ILE A 64 -2.18 -6.49 0.54
N LEU A 65 -2.10 -6.78 1.84
CA LEU A 65 -2.17 -8.10 2.42
C LEU A 65 -3.36 -8.19 3.39
N THR A 66 -4.08 -9.32 3.35
CA THR A 66 -5.13 -9.65 4.31
C THR A 66 -4.75 -10.87 5.14
N PRO A 67 -5.15 -10.95 6.41
CA PRO A 67 -4.98 -12.15 7.21
C PRO A 67 -5.63 -13.39 6.54
N SER A 68 -4.88 -14.49 6.49
CA SER A 68 -5.36 -15.76 5.92
C SER A 68 -4.76 -16.94 6.70
N GLY A 69 -5.60 -17.60 7.50
CA GLY A 69 -5.17 -18.68 8.39
C GLY A 69 -4.15 -18.18 9.42
N ARG A 70 -2.93 -18.72 9.38
CA ARG A 70 -1.80 -18.32 10.24
C ARG A 70 -0.83 -17.34 9.58
N GLY A 71 -1.20 -16.75 8.44
CA GLY A 71 -0.32 -15.87 7.69
C GLY A 71 -1.09 -14.80 6.91
N TRP A 72 -0.49 -14.38 5.81
CA TRP A 72 -0.96 -13.25 5.01
C TRP A 72 -1.14 -13.64 3.55
N ARG A 73 -2.21 -13.15 2.94
CA ARG A 73 -2.57 -13.34 1.52
C ARG A 73 -2.52 -11.99 0.83
N SER A 74 -1.87 -11.89 -0.34
CA SER A 74 -1.97 -10.68 -1.14
C SER A 74 -3.36 -10.56 -1.78
N VAL A 75 -3.92 -9.36 -1.66
CA VAL A 75 -5.16 -8.92 -2.31
C VAL A 75 -4.90 -7.72 -3.23
N GLY A 76 -3.64 -7.43 -3.51
CA GLY A 76 -3.25 -6.31 -4.35
C GLY A 76 -1.73 -6.14 -4.40
N GLN A 77 -1.22 -5.92 -5.60
CA GLN A 77 0.17 -5.59 -5.87
C GLN A 77 0.18 -4.45 -6.89
N THR A 78 0.20 -3.23 -6.38
CA THR A 78 0.07 -2.02 -7.20
C THR A 78 1.46 -1.50 -7.51
N SER A 79 1.84 -1.53 -8.79
CA SER A 79 3.10 -0.95 -9.28
C SER A 79 3.03 0.59 -9.33
N VAL A 80 4.18 1.26 -9.41
CA VAL A 80 4.27 2.72 -9.69
C VAL A 80 3.33 3.58 -8.85
N THR A 81 3.29 3.29 -7.55
CA THR A 81 2.52 4.01 -6.56
C THR A 81 3.38 5.11 -5.95
N GLN A 82 2.84 6.31 -5.77
CA GLN A 82 3.44 7.35 -4.94
C GLN A 82 2.65 7.51 -3.63
N LEU A 83 3.37 7.86 -2.56
CA LEU A 83 2.77 8.26 -1.30
C LEU A 83 2.13 9.66 -1.45
N PRO A 84 1.16 10.03 -0.62
CA PRO A 84 0.55 9.25 0.48
C PRO A 84 -0.45 8.19 0.00
N VAL A 85 -0.70 7.18 0.84
CA VAL A 85 -1.79 6.20 0.68
C VAL A 85 -2.93 6.55 1.62
N HIS A 86 -4.13 6.66 1.07
CA HIS A 86 -5.35 6.97 1.80
C HIS A 86 -6.37 5.83 1.75
N ARG A 87 -7.08 5.61 2.85
CA ARG A 87 -8.33 4.85 2.91
C ARG A 87 -9.52 5.79 2.67
N LEU A 88 -10.40 5.42 1.76
CA LEU A 88 -11.63 6.17 1.49
C LEU A 88 -12.81 5.56 2.26
N ARG A 89 -13.87 6.36 2.47
CA ARG A 89 -15.12 5.86 3.06
C ARG A 89 -15.95 5.04 2.09
N THR A 90 -15.74 5.22 0.78
CA THR A 90 -16.39 4.37 -0.23
C THR A 90 -15.85 2.96 -0.13
N SER A 91 -16.69 1.99 -0.43
CA SER A 91 -16.32 0.58 -0.41
C SER A 91 -16.97 -0.18 -1.55
N ARG A 92 -16.34 -1.29 -1.94
CA ARG A 92 -16.79 -2.24 -2.94
C ARG A 92 -16.53 -3.65 -2.46
N GLU A 93 -17.54 -4.51 -2.59
CA GLU A 93 -17.46 -5.91 -2.13
C GLU A 93 -17.09 -6.03 -0.63
N GLY A 94 -17.40 -5.01 0.18
CA GLY A 94 -17.05 -4.93 1.61
C GLY A 94 -15.73 -4.20 1.91
N TRP A 95 -14.88 -3.99 0.89
CA TRP A 95 -13.54 -3.43 1.04
C TRP A 95 -13.53 -1.93 0.77
N ASN A 96 -12.86 -1.13 1.61
CA ASN A 96 -12.68 0.30 1.38
C ASN A 96 -11.88 0.56 0.11
N ASP A 97 -12.31 1.53 -0.70
CA ASP A 97 -11.46 2.00 -1.80
C ASP A 97 -10.21 2.70 -1.24
N LEU A 98 -9.12 2.66 -2.00
CA LEU A 98 -7.89 3.37 -1.67
C LEU A 98 -7.67 4.54 -2.64
N ALA A 99 -6.94 5.55 -2.18
CA ALA A 99 -6.43 6.61 -3.04
C ALA A 99 -4.92 6.71 -2.88
N VAL A 100 -4.21 6.75 -4.00
CA VAL A 100 -2.75 6.78 -4.04
C VAL A 100 -2.24 7.84 -5.00
N GLY A 101 -1.03 8.36 -4.77
CA GLY A 101 -0.36 9.22 -5.74
C GLY A 101 0.07 8.44 -6.98
N VAL A 102 0.02 9.11 -8.13
CA VAL A 102 0.63 8.66 -9.39
C VAL A 102 1.32 9.85 -10.05
N GLY A 103 2.35 9.58 -10.85
CA GLY A 103 3.09 10.63 -11.57
C GLY A 103 4.45 10.12 -12.03
N GLY A 104 5.29 11.02 -12.53
CA GLY A 104 6.65 10.68 -12.97
C GLY A 104 6.73 10.07 -14.36
N GLY A 105 7.95 9.83 -14.86
CA GLY A 105 8.16 9.32 -16.23
C GLY A 105 7.61 10.22 -17.34
N GLY A 106 7.44 11.52 -17.08
CA GLY A 106 6.83 12.49 -18.00
C GLY A 106 5.30 12.51 -18.01
N ARG A 107 4.63 11.75 -17.12
CA ARG A 107 3.17 11.78 -16.96
C ARG A 107 2.75 12.84 -15.94
N GLU A 108 1.55 13.38 -16.13
CA GLU A 108 0.91 14.28 -15.18
C GLU A 108 0.69 13.59 -13.84
N ALA A 109 0.98 14.32 -12.75
CA ALA A 109 0.78 13.84 -11.41
C ALA A 109 -0.70 13.92 -11.02
N GLY A 110 -1.15 12.99 -10.17
CA GLY A 110 -2.53 12.99 -9.70
C GLY A 110 -2.76 11.97 -8.60
N THR A 111 -4.01 11.86 -8.17
CA THR A 111 -4.44 10.87 -7.19
C THR A 111 -5.33 9.83 -7.86
N ALA A 112 -4.85 8.59 -7.95
CA ALA A 112 -5.59 7.49 -8.53
C ALA A 112 -6.51 6.82 -7.52
N LEU A 113 -7.74 6.51 -7.94
CA LEU A 113 -8.72 5.74 -7.17
C LEU A 113 -8.53 4.24 -7.41
N LEU A 114 -8.09 3.50 -6.39
CA LEU A 114 -7.99 2.05 -6.44
C LEU A 114 -9.25 1.43 -5.85
N ARG A 115 -10.13 0.96 -6.73
CA ARG A 115 -11.34 0.24 -6.31
C ARG A 115 -11.04 -1.23 -6.10
N PHE A 116 -11.55 -1.79 -5.02
CA PHE A 116 -11.52 -3.24 -4.83
C PHE A 116 -12.57 -3.89 -5.73
N THR A 117 -12.16 -4.81 -6.61
CA THR A 117 -13.10 -5.53 -7.48
C THR A 117 -12.56 -6.90 -7.88
N GLY A 118 -13.44 -7.89 -7.98
CA GLY A 118 -13.04 -9.25 -8.33
C GLY A 118 -12.08 -9.86 -7.31
N GLY A 119 -12.19 -9.47 -6.04
CA GLY A 119 -11.35 -9.98 -4.95
C GLY A 119 -9.94 -9.39 -4.83
N GLN A 120 -9.62 -8.30 -5.55
CA GLN A 120 -8.32 -7.64 -5.47
C GLN A 120 -8.33 -6.13 -5.81
N TYR A 121 -7.27 -5.42 -5.41
CA TYR A 121 -6.93 -4.08 -5.89
C TYR A 121 -6.19 -4.16 -7.25
N PRO A 122 -6.33 -3.13 -8.11
CA PRO A 122 -5.69 -3.09 -9.42
C PRO A 122 -4.17 -3.03 -9.34
N SER A 123 -3.49 -3.66 -10.30
CA SER A 123 -2.02 -3.72 -10.33
C SER A 123 -1.32 -2.48 -10.88
N ASN A 124 -2.07 -1.62 -11.57
CA ASN A 124 -1.55 -0.39 -12.16
C ASN A 124 -2.48 0.80 -11.82
N PRO A 125 -2.02 1.76 -11.02
CA PRO A 125 -2.83 2.90 -10.58
C PRO A 125 -2.97 3.95 -11.70
N THR A 126 -2.04 3.99 -12.67
CA THR A 126 -1.99 5.03 -13.73
C THR A 126 -3.09 4.92 -14.78
N VAL A 127 -3.79 3.78 -14.83
CA VAL A 127 -4.94 3.53 -15.70
C VAL A 127 -6.27 3.62 -14.94
N GLN A 128 -6.22 3.91 -13.64
CA GLN A 128 -7.41 4.08 -12.82
C GLN A 128 -7.96 5.52 -12.94
N PRO A 129 -9.24 5.74 -12.57
CA PRO A 129 -9.79 7.09 -12.51
C PRO A 129 -8.96 8.01 -11.60
N ILE A 130 -8.65 9.21 -12.10
CA ILE A 130 -7.99 10.24 -11.30
C ILE A 130 -9.05 11.05 -10.56
N LEU A 131 -8.81 11.26 -9.26
CA LEU A 131 -9.65 12.06 -8.39
C LEU A 131 -9.31 13.54 -8.57
N ASN A 132 -10.32 14.38 -8.80
CA ASN A 132 -10.15 15.84 -8.83
C ASN A 132 -9.80 16.41 -7.45
N ARG A 133 -10.25 15.75 -6.38
CA ARG A 133 -9.92 16.04 -4.98
C ARG A 133 -10.11 14.79 -4.12
N LEU A 134 -9.38 14.69 -3.02
CA LEU A 134 -9.64 13.65 -2.03
C LEU A 134 -11.06 13.80 -1.46
N PRO A 135 -11.86 12.71 -1.40
CA PRO A 135 -13.16 12.73 -0.76
C PRO A 135 -13.08 13.09 0.73
N GLU A 136 -14.16 13.70 1.25
CA GLU A 136 -14.28 13.98 2.68
C GLU A 136 -14.20 12.70 3.51
N GLY A 137 -13.48 12.75 4.63
CA GLY A 137 -13.25 11.60 5.50
C GLY A 137 -12.28 10.56 4.94
N ALA A 138 -11.55 10.87 3.85
CA ALA A 138 -10.35 10.12 3.49
C ALA A 138 -9.36 10.16 4.67
N ARG A 139 -8.83 9.00 5.03
CA ARG A 139 -7.86 8.86 6.13
C ARG A 139 -6.52 8.46 5.56
N GLU A 140 -5.50 9.24 5.85
CA GLU A 140 -4.12 8.88 5.51
C GLU A 140 -3.71 7.63 6.31
N LEU A 141 -3.19 6.64 5.60
CA LEU A 141 -2.65 5.40 6.17
C LEU A 141 -1.12 5.43 6.17
N ILE A 142 -0.53 5.81 5.04
CA ILE A 142 0.92 5.95 4.88
C ILE A 142 1.22 7.37 4.40
N PRO A 143 1.92 8.19 5.20
CA PRO A 143 2.27 9.55 4.83
C PRO A 143 3.36 9.58 3.77
N ASP A 144 3.41 10.66 2.98
CA ASP A 144 4.56 10.97 2.13
C ASP A 144 5.69 11.58 2.97
N SER A 145 6.41 10.71 3.69
CA SER A 145 7.54 11.11 4.52
C SER A 145 8.65 10.06 4.51
N PRO A 146 9.93 10.46 4.40
CA PRO A 146 11.06 9.53 4.48
C PRO A 146 11.16 8.79 5.82
N ASP A 147 10.56 9.34 6.88
CA ASP A 147 10.54 8.75 8.22
C ASP A 147 9.56 7.58 8.34
N ALA A 148 8.61 7.45 7.40
CA ALA A 148 7.69 6.32 7.35
C ALA A 148 8.38 5.02 6.90
N LEU A 149 9.49 5.14 6.17
CA LEU A 149 10.26 4.01 5.66
C LEU A 149 11.21 3.51 6.73
N THR A 150 11.20 2.21 7.01
CA THR A 150 12.19 1.56 7.88
C THR A 150 12.80 0.37 7.14
N PRO A 151 13.98 -0.13 7.52
CA PRO A 151 14.55 -1.33 6.90
C PRO A 151 13.52 -2.46 6.81
N ALA A 152 13.47 -3.13 5.65
CA ALA A 152 12.60 -4.28 5.44
C ALA A 152 13.19 -5.55 6.05
N ARG A 153 14.52 -5.64 6.15
CA ARG A 153 15.27 -6.72 6.80
C ARG A 153 16.11 -6.18 7.94
#